data_AF-A0A1G3Z6M0-F1
#
_entry.id   AF-A0A1G3Z6M0-F1
#
_cell.length_a   1.000
_cell.length_b   1.000
_cell.length_c   1.000
_cell.angle_alpha   90.00
_cell.angle_beta   90.00
_cell.angle_gamma   90.00
#
_symmetry.space_group_name_H-M   'P 1'
#
loop_
_entity.id
_entity.type
_entity.pdbx_description
1 polymer ?
#
loop_
_entity_poly.entity_id
_entity_poly.type
_entity_poly.pdbx_seq_one_letter_code
_entity_poly.pdbx_strand_id
1 'polypeptide(L)'
;MSIAIMVILCLLLSVILSQIVNPIRRVAFILKDIAEGEGDLRKRLDSNSKDELGELAKWFNVFVEKLQVLITKISKDTELLTVSSKGLEEKSKELFCRSKQVSEKSTNANSEGIKLSQNIKIFVNSADQISGSINNMAAASEEMASASQNVASSIRQWKNLLATSQSIVKENHQ
;
A
#
# COMPACT_ATOMS: atom_id res chain seq x y z
N MET A 1 -20.03 -78.29 52.18
CA MET A 1 -20.88 -77.21 51.61
C MET A 1 -20.16 -75.87 51.58
N SER A 2 -19.46 -75.45 52.64
CA SER A 2 -18.76 -74.15 52.71
C SER A 2 -17.71 -73.95 51.60
N ILE A 3 -16.95 -74.98 51.24
CA ILE A 3 -15.93 -74.92 50.17
C ILE A 3 -16.60 -74.71 48.80
N ALA A 4 -17.69 -75.44 48.50
CA ALA A 4 -18.42 -75.29 47.24
C ALA A 4 -19.03 -73.89 47.10
N ILE A 5 -19.58 -73.33 48.18
CA ILE A 5 -20.10 -71.95 48.21
C ILE A 5 -18.97 -70.95 47.97
N MET A 6 -17.80 -71.15 48.59
CA MET A 6 -16.65 -70.27 48.39
C MET A 6 -16.14 -70.28 46.94
N VAL A 7 -16.07 -71.47 46.32
CA VAL A 7 -15.67 -71.62 44.91
C VAL A 7 -16.65 -70.93 43.98
N ILE A 8 -17.96 -71.08 44.21
CA ILE A 8 -19.01 -70.42 43.41
C ILE A 8 -18.94 -68.90 43.57
N LEU A 9 -18.72 -68.40 44.80
CA LEU A 9 -18.60 -66.97 45.07
C LEU A 9 -17.36 -66.37 44.38
N CYS A 10 -16.22 -67.05 44.42
CA CYS A 10 -15.02 -66.64 43.71
C CYS A 10 -15.22 -66.60 42.18
N LEU A 11 -15.92 -67.59 41.62
CA LEU A 11 -16.26 -67.62 40.19
C LEU A 11 -17.16 -66.45 39.79
N LEU A 12 -18.21 -66.18 40.57
CA LEU A 12 -19.12 -65.05 40.34
C LEU A 12 -18.39 -63.69 40.41
N LEU A 13 -17.56 -63.49 41.45
CA LEU A 13 -16.75 -62.28 41.58
C LEU A 13 -15.78 -62.11 40.41
N SER A 14 -15.15 -63.18 39.95
CA SER A 14 -14.22 -63.14 38.81
C SER A 14 -14.91 -62.70 37.51
N VAL A 15 -16.14 -63.18 37.27
CA VAL A 15 -16.94 -62.79 36.10
C VAL A 15 -17.34 -61.30 36.18
N ILE A 16 -17.84 -60.85 37.33
CA ILE A 16 -18.26 -59.45 37.52
C ILE A 16 -17.06 -58.49 37.39
N LEU A 17 -15.93 -58.81 38.02
CA LEU A 17 -14.70 -58.03 37.90
C LEU A 17 -14.22 -57.97 36.44
N SER A 18 -14.30 -59.07 35.70
CA SER A 18 -13.91 -59.10 34.29
C SER A 18 -14.83 -58.25 33.42
N GLN A 19 -16.13 -58.17 33.72
CA GLN A 19 -17.08 -57.33 32.97
C GLN A 19 -16.87 -55.83 33.22
N ILE A 20 -16.37 -55.42 34.39
CA ILE A 20 -16.14 -54.00 34.70
C ILE A 20 -14.72 -53.55 34.35
N VAL A 21 -13.71 -54.35 34.71
CA VAL A 21 -12.30 -53.97 34.57
C VAL A 21 -11.86 -53.95 33.11
N ASN A 22 -12.37 -54.87 32.28
CA ASN A 22 -11.96 -54.95 30.87
C ASN A 22 -12.38 -53.73 30.04
N PRO A 23 -13.64 -53.24 30.10
CA PRO A 23 -14.03 -52.01 29.42
C PRO A 23 -13.23 -50.78 29.88
N ILE A 24 -13.00 -50.62 31.19
CA ILE A 24 -12.21 -49.50 31.74
C ILE A 24 -10.78 -49.54 31.22
N ARG A 25 -10.14 -50.72 31.22
CA ARG A 25 -8.80 -50.88 30.63
C ARG A 25 -8.79 -50.55 29.14
N ARG A 26 -9.87 -50.86 28.41
CA ARG A 26 -9.98 -50.54 26.99
C ARG A 26 -10.11 -49.03 26.76
N VAL A 27 -10.88 -48.31 27.57
CA VAL A 27 -10.94 -46.84 27.53
C VAL A 27 -9.56 -46.24 27.81
N ALA A 28 -8.90 -46.71 28.87
CA ALA A 28 -7.56 -46.25 29.22
C ALA A 28 -6.53 -46.54 28.11
N PHE A 29 -6.62 -47.71 27.46
CA PHE A 29 -5.75 -48.06 26.35
C PHE A 29 -5.97 -47.15 25.14
N ILE A 30 -7.22 -46.88 24.75
CA ILE A 30 -7.52 -45.97 23.64
C ILE A 30 -7.08 -44.54 23.97
N LEU A 31 -7.31 -44.07 25.19
CA LEU A 31 -6.82 -42.76 25.63
C LEU A 31 -5.30 -42.67 25.59
N LYS A 32 -4.62 -43.71 26.08
CA LYS A 32 -3.16 -43.80 26.05
C LYS A 32 -2.64 -43.81 24.60
N ASP A 33 -3.28 -44.56 23.72
CA ASP A 33 -2.94 -44.64 22.31
C ASP A 33 -3.20 -43.31 21.56
N ILE A 34 -4.26 -42.58 21.93
CA ILE A 34 -4.50 -41.22 21.42
C ILE A 34 -3.44 -40.23 21.94
N ALA A 35 -2.99 -40.38 23.19
CA ALA A 35 -2.05 -39.47 23.83
C ALA A 35 -0.58 -39.72 23.50
N GLU A 36 -0.17 -40.99 23.39
CA GLU A 36 1.23 -41.41 23.14
C GLU A 36 1.47 -41.88 21.70
N GLY A 37 0.43 -42.33 21.00
CA GLY A 37 0.51 -42.78 19.61
C GLY A 37 0.31 -41.63 18.61
N GLU A 38 -0.11 -41.97 17.39
CA GLU A 38 -0.35 -40.98 16.31
C GLU A 38 -1.67 -40.20 16.47
N GLY A 39 -2.40 -40.40 17.57
CA GLY A 39 -3.65 -39.68 17.81
C GLY A 39 -4.79 -40.08 16.86
N ASP A 40 -4.90 -41.35 16.47
CA ASP A 40 -5.97 -41.81 15.56
C ASP A 40 -7.35 -41.73 16.25
N LEU A 41 -7.98 -40.56 16.12
CA LEU A 41 -9.31 -40.25 16.63
C LEU A 41 -10.44 -41.00 15.90
N ARG A 42 -10.16 -41.95 15.00
CA ARG A 42 -11.19 -42.80 14.38
C ARG A 42 -11.60 -43.99 15.25
N LYS A 43 -10.81 -44.32 16.29
CA LYS A 43 -11.15 -45.39 17.23
C LYS A 43 -12.41 -45.02 18.02
N ARG A 44 -13.26 -46.03 18.25
CA ARG A 44 -14.52 -45.89 18.99
C ARG A 44 -14.61 -46.99 20.05
N LEU A 45 -15.25 -46.67 21.16
CA LEU A 45 -15.63 -47.65 22.18
C LEU A 45 -16.96 -48.30 21.80
N ASP A 46 -17.09 -49.58 22.14
CA ASP A 46 -18.36 -50.30 22.03
C ASP A 46 -19.34 -49.76 23.09
N SER A 47 -20.52 -49.32 22.64
CA SER A 47 -21.57 -48.72 23.48
C SER A 47 -22.81 -49.60 23.58
N ASN A 48 -22.72 -50.88 23.21
CA ASN A 48 -23.84 -51.82 23.24
C ASN A 48 -24.28 -52.21 24.67
N SER A 49 -23.48 -51.89 25.70
CA SER A 49 -23.88 -52.14 27.09
C SER A 49 -24.98 -51.17 27.52
N LYS A 50 -25.93 -51.65 28.33
CA LYS A 50 -27.05 -50.84 28.87
C LYS A 50 -26.77 -50.32 30.29
N ASP A 51 -25.52 -50.40 30.72
CA ASP A 51 -25.03 -49.95 32.02
C ASP A 51 -24.28 -48.61 31.90
N GLU A 52 -23.74 -48.14 33.03
CA GLU A 52 -22.96 -46.91 33.13
C GLU A 52 -21.71 -46.92 32.25
N LEU A 53 -21.15 -48.12 31.95
CA LEU A 53 -19.99 -48.27 31.07
C LEU A 53 -20.37 -48.06 29.61
N GLY A 54 -21.56 -48.49 29.20
CA GLY A 54 -22.14 -48.18 27.89
C GLY A 54 -22.38 -46.68 27.70
N GLU A 55 -22.86 -46.00 28.75
CA GLU A 55 -23.04 -44.55 28.73
C GLU A 55 -21.70 -43.80 28.66
N LEU A 56 -20.68 -44.23 29.41
CA LEU A 56 -19.31 -43.69 29.32
C LEU A 56 -18.74 -43.87 27.91
N ALA A 57 -18.90 -45.04 27.30
CA ALA A 57 -18.45 -45.30 25.93
C ALA A 57 -19.14 -44.38 24.92
N LYS A 58 -20.43 -44.13 25.08
CA LYS A 58 -21.20 -43.20 24.23
C LYS A 58 -20.65 -41.77 24.35
N TRP A 59 -20.50 -41.23 25.56
CA TRP A 59 -20.02 -39.86 25.74
C TRP A 59 -18.56 -39.70 25.33
N PHE A 60 -17.73 -40.72 25.53
CA PHE A 60 -16.37 -40.76 25.00
C PHE A 60 -16.35 -40.63 23.48
N ASN A 61 -17.18 -41.40 22.77
CA ASN A 61 -17.27 -41.33 21.32
C ASN A 61 -17.70 -39.93 20.83
N VAL A 62 -18.67 -39.30 21.51
CA VAL A 62 -19.09 -37.92 21.22
C VAL A 62 -17.96 -36.91 21.45
N PHE A 63 -17.19 -37.08 22.53
CA PHE A 63 -16.03 -36.23 22.82
C PHE A 63 -14.97 -36.34 21.71
N VAL A 64 -14.62 -37.56 21.30
CA VAL A 64 -13.65 -37.81 20.23
C VAL A 64 -14.13 -37.24 18.88
N GLU A 65 -15.42 -37.35 18.58
CA GLU A 65 -16.03 -36.75 17.37
C GLU A 65 -15.88 -35.23 17.37
N LYS A 66 -16.21 -34.57 18.50
CA LYS A 66 -16.03 -33.11 18.62
C LYS A 66 -14.56 -32.70 18.48
N LEU A 67 -13.65 -33.48 19.05
CA LEU A 67 -12.21 -33.24 18.93
C LEU A 67 -11.75 -33.35 17.47
N GLN A 68 -12.22 -34.38 16.74
CA GLN A 68 -11.91 -34.56 15.32
C GLN A 68 -12.41 -33.38 14.47
N VAL A 69 -13.62 -32.89 14.71
CA VAL A 69 -14.17 -31.71 14.03
C VAL A 69 -13.34 -30.47 14.33
N LEU A 70 -12.94 -30.27 15.58
CA LEU A 70 -12.12 -29.13 16.00
C LEU A 70 -10.74 -29.15 15.31
N ILE A 71 -10.05 -30.28 15.34
CA ILE A 71 -8.74 -30.44 14.69
C ILE A 71 -8.87 -30.22 13.17
N THR A 72 -9.92 -30.75 12.54
CA THR A 72 -10.19 -30.51 11.11
C THR A 72 -10.38 -29.03 10.81
N LYS A 73 -11.11 -28.31 11.67
CA LYS A 73 -11.32 -26.87 11.52
C LYS A 73 -10.01 -26.09 11.68
N ILE A 74 -9.22 -26.40 12.71
CA ILE A 74 -7.90 -25.78 12.94
C ILE A 74 -6.97 -26.01 11.74
N SER A 75 -6.97 -27.21 11.15
CA SER A 75 -6.18 -27.52 9.97
C SER A 75 -6.58 -26.65 8.77
N LYS A 76 -7.90 -26.51 8.51
CA LYS A 76 -8.42 -25.62 7.46
C LYS A 76 -8.08 -24.15 7.72
N ASP A 77 -8.23 -23.68 8.95
CA ASP A 77 -7.92 -22.31 9.34
C ASP A 77 -6.42 -22.03 9.18
N THR A 78 -5.56 -23.01 9.48
CA THR A 78 -4.10 -22.92 9.28
C THR A 78 -3.72 -22.88 7.79
N GLU A 79 -4.40 -23.66 6.95
CA GLU A 79 -4.21 -23.61 5.50
C GLU A 79 -4.62 -22.23 4.95
N LEU A 80 -5.79 -21.72 5.35
CA LEU A 80 -6.24 -20.38 4.97
C LEU A 80 -5.28 -19.29 5.43
N LEU A 81 -4.75 -19.39 6.66
CA LEU A 81 -3.75 -18.48 7.19
C LEU A 81 -2.45 -18.54 6.37
N THR A 82 -2.04 -19.72 5.93
CA THR A 82 -0.87 -19.91 5.08
C THR A 82 -1.05 -19.25 3.72
N VAL A 83 -2.21 -19.44 3.08
CA VAL A 83 -2.56 -18.78 1.81
C VAL A 83 -2.59 -17.25 1.97
N SER A 84 -3.22 -16.77 3.04
CA SER A 84 -3.31 -15.33 3.33
C SER A 84 -1.94 -14.71 3.58
N SER A 85 -1.07 -15.39 4.32
CA SER A 85 0.31 -14.97 4.56
C SER A 85 1.12 -14.87 3.26
N LYS A 86 0.98 -15.84 2.35
CA LYS A 86 1.62 -15.80 1.02
C LYS A 86 1.09 -14.62 0.19
N GLY A 87 -0.22 -14.39 0.18
CA GLY A 87 -0.81 -13.24 -0.51
C GLY A 87 -0.33 -11.91 0.06
N LEU A 88 -0.15 -11.81 1.38
CA LEU A 88 0.41 -10.64 2.04
C LEU A 88 1.88 -10.41 1.67
N GLU A 89 2.68 -11.46 1.57
CA GLU A 89 4.08 -11.38 1.13
C GLU A 89 4.18 -10.82 -0.30
N GLU A 90 3.35 -11.34 -1.21
CA GLU A 90 3.29 -10.88 -2.61
C GLU A 90 2.87 -9.40 -2.69
N LYS A 91 1.81 -9.03 -1.97
CA LYS A 91 1.36 -7.63 -1.85
C LYS A 91 2.45 -6.73 -1.28
N SER A 92 3.22 -7.20 -0.31
CA SER A 92 4.32 -6.44 0.30
C SER A 92 5.46 -6.21 -0.70
N LYS A 93 5.79 -7.22 -1.53
CA LYS A 93 6.75 -7.08 -2.64
C LYS A 93 6.27 -6.09 -3.68
N GLU A 94 4.99 -6.16 -4.07
CA GLU A 94 4.38 -5.18 -4.99
C GLU A 94 4.49 -3.76 -4.42
N LEU A 95 4.12 -3.57 -3.15
CA LEU A 95 4.18 -2.28 -2.47
C LEU A 95 5.60 -1.72 -2.42
N PHE A 96 6.60 -2.56 -2.16
CA PHE A 96 8.01 -2.17 -2.18
C PHE A 96 8.44 -1.65 -3.56
N CYS A 97 8.10 -2.38 -4.64
CA CYS A 97 8.38 -1.95 -6.00
C CYS A 97 7.67 -0.64 -6.35
N ARG A 98 6.40 -0.47 -5.95
CA ARG A 98 5.64 0.76 -6.17
C ARG A 98 6.23 1.94 -5.39
N SER A 99 6.67 1.72 -4.16
CA SER A 99 7.35 2.74 -3.34
C SER A 99 8.64 3.21 -4.00
N LYS A 100 9.46 2.29 -4.52
CA LYS A 100 10.66 2.64 -5.29
C LYS A 100 10.32 3.49 -6.52
N GLN A 101 9.31 3.09 -7.30
CA GLN A 101 8.87 3.84 -8.46
C GLN A 101 8.35 5.24 -8.11
N VAL A 102 7.62 5.39 -7.00
CA VAL A 102 7.15 6.69 -6.50
C VAL A 102 8.33 7.57 -6.10
N SER A 103 9.34 7.02 -5.42
CA SER A 103 10.55 7.75 -5.04
C SER A 103 11.32 8.26 -6.27
N GLU A 104 11.50 7.41 -7.28
CA GLU A 104 12.14 7.78 -8.55
C GLU A 104 11.36 8.89 -9.27
N LYS A 105 10.03 8.74 -9.39
CA LYS A 105 9.16 9.78 -9.98
C LYS A 105 9.21 11.09 -9.21
N SER A 106 9.23 11.04 -7.88
CA SER A 106 9.33 12.24 -7.04
C SER A 106 10.67 12.96 -7.24
N THR A 107 11.76 12.19 -7.35
CA THR A 107 13.10 12.74 -7.62
C THR A 107 13.15 13.43 -8.99
N ASN A 108 12.55 12.80 -10.01
CA ASN A 108 12.46 13.39 -11.35
C ASN A 108 11.62 14.68 -11.35
N ALA A 109 10.44 14.65 -10.72
CA ALA A 109 9.57 15.83 -10.60
C ALA A 109 10.28 16.98 -9.86
N ASN A 110 11.06 16.67 -8.82
CA ASN A 110 11.87 17.68 -8.13
C ASN A 110 12.96 18.28 -9.04
N SER A 111 13.64 17.46 -9.84
CA SER A 111 14.61 17.93 -10.83
C SER A 111 13.96 18.82 -11.90
N GLU A 112 12.78 18.45 -12.39
CA GLU A 112 12.00 19.26 -13.32
C GLU A 112 11.55 20.58 -12.68
N GLY A 113 11.15 20.58 -11.41
CA GLY A 113 10.83 21.79 -10.65
C GLY A 113 12.02 22.74 -10.51
N ILE A 114 13.23 22.20 -10.28
CA ILE A 114 14.47 22.99 -10.25
C ILE A 114 14.74 23.62 -11.63
N LYS A 115 14.60 22.87 -12.72
CA LYS A 115 14.76 23.40 -14.09
C LYS A 115 13.73 24.49 -14.40
N LEU A 116 12.48 24.31 -13.97
CA LEU A 116 11.43 25.32 -14.13
C LEU A 116 11.79 26.60 -13.37
N SER A 117 12.26 26.50 -12.13
CA SER A 117 12.72 27.65 -11.34
C SER A 117 13.87 28.40 -12.02
N GLN A 118 14.83 27.67 -12.60
CA GLN A 118 15.92 28.26 -13.39
C GLN A 118 15.38 29.00 -14.63
N ASN A 119 14.43 28.40 -15.36
CA ASN A 119 13.80 29.05 -16.52
C ASN A 119 13.04 30.31 -16.12
N ILE A 120 12.32 30.31 -14.98
CA ILE A 120 11.66 31.50 -14.44
C ILE A 120 12.70 32.60 -14.15
N LYS A 121 13.86 32.25 -13.57
CA LYS A 121 14.93 33.23 -13.31
C LYS A 121 15.48 33.84 -14.61
N ILE A 122 15.68 33.02 -15.64
CA ILE A 122 16.11 33.50 -16.97
C ILE A 122 15.03 34.45 -17.54
N PHE A 123 13.76 34.07 -17.43
CA PHE A 123 12.64 34.87 -17.92
C PHE A 123 12.57 36.24 -17.23
N VAL A 124 12.71 36.30 -15.89
CA VAL A 124 12.76 37.57 -15.15
C VAL A 124 13.91 38.45 -15.63
N ASN A 125 15.12 37.88 -15.77
CA ASN A 125 16.27 38.62 -16.27
C ASN A 125 16.03 39.15 -17.69
N SER A 126 15.39 38.36 -18.57
CA SER A 126 15.02 38.80 -19.91
C SER A 126 13.98 39.93 -19.89
N ALA A 127 13.00 39.86 -19.00
CA ALA A 127 12.01 40.93 -18.83
C ALA A 127 12.65 42.25 -18.35
N ASP A 128 13.63 42.18 -17.44
CA ASP A 128 14.40 43.35 -17.00
C ASP A 128 15.20 43.96 -18.16
N GLN A 129 15.87 43.13 -18.97
CA GLN A 129 16.58 43.59 -20.17
C GLN A 129 15.66 44.24 -21.21
N ILE A 130 14.48 43.65 -21.44
CA ILE A 130 13.47 44.22 -22.34
C ILE A 130 13.00 45.57 -21.80
N SER A 131 12.72 45.67 -20.50
CA SER A 131 12.30 46.93 -19.88
C SER A 131 13.37 48.02 -20.02
N GLY A 132 14.65 47.68 -19.81
CA GLY A 132 15.76 48.61 -20.06
C GLY A 132 15.87 49.02 -21.53
N SER A 133 15.66 48.09 -22.46
CA SER A 133 15.67 48.38 -23.90
C SER A 133 14.52 49.31 -24.32
N ILE A 134 13.34 49.13 -23.72
CA ILE A 134 12.18 50.02 -23.94
C ILE A 134 12.51 51.44 -23.46
N ASN A 135 13.14 51.60 -22.29
CA ASN A 135 13.54 52.91 -21.79
C ASN A 135 14.56 53.60 -22.70
N ASN A 136 15.57 52.87 -23.17
CA ASN A 136 16.56 53.40 -24.12
C ASN A 136 15.91 53.80 -25.45
N MET A 137 14.95 53.00 -25.92
CA MET A 137 14.20 53.28 -27.15
C MET A 137 13.30 54.51 -27.02
N ALA A 138 12.66 54.70 -25.86
CA ALA A 138 11.89 55.91 -25.56
C ALA A 138 12.77 57.15 -25.60
N ALA A 139 13.95 57.11 -24.94
CA ALA A 139 14.91 58.20 -24.95
C ALA A 139 15.41 58.54 -26.37
N ALA A 140 15.76 57.51 -27.16
CA ALA A 140 16.17 57.71 -28.56
C ALA A 140 15.05 58.30 -29.43
N SER A 141 13.78 57.95 -29.15
CA SER A 141 12.62 58.50 -29.84
C SER A 141 12.40 59.98 -29.52
N GLU A 142 12.57 60.38 -28.26
CA GLU A 142 12.51 61.80 -27.84
C GLU A 142 13.61 62.64 -28.51
N GLU A 143 14.84 62.12 -28.53
CA GLU A 143 15.98 62.79 -29.18
C GLU A 143 15.75 62.95 -30.68
N MET A 144 15.24 61.90 -31.35
CA MET A 144 14.88 61.93 -32.76
C MET A 144 13.76 62.93 -33.06
N ALA A 145 12.76 63.05 -32.18
CA ALA A 145 11.69 64.05 -32.33
C ALA A 145 12.25 65.48 -32.22
N SER A 146 13.13 65.74 -31.25
CA SER A 146 13.82 67.03 -31.09
C SER A 146 14.68 67.38 -32.32
N ALA A 147 15.48 66.43 -32.81
CA ALA A 147 16.26 66.62 -34.03
C ALA A 147 15.37 66.94 -35.24
N SER A 148 14.24 66.25 -35.38
CA SER A 148 13.26 66.50 -36.46
C SER A 148 12.66 67.91 -36.37
N GLN A 149 12.37 68.41 -35.16
CA GLN A 149 11.89 69.78 -34.94
C GLN A 149 12.97 70.82 -35.30
N ASN A 150 14.23 70.58 -34.94
CA ASN A 150 15.36 71.45 -35.29
C ASN A 150 15.60 71.50 -36.80
N VAL A 151 15.49 70.37 -37.49
CA VAL A 151 15.55 70.33 -38.97
C VAL A 151 14.40 71.12 -39.57
N ALA A 152 13.17 70.94 -39.07
CA ALA A 152 12.00 71.67 -39.56
C ALA A 152 12.12 73.20 -39.34
N SER A 153 12.63 73.64 -38.19
CA SER A 153 12.85 75.07 -37.90
C SER A 153 13.95 75.66 -38.79
N SER A 154 15.04 74.92 -39.01
CA SER A 154 16.14 75.31 -39.90
C SER A 154 15.66 75.49 -41.35
N ILE A 155 14.82 74.57 -41.85
CA ILE A 155 14.20 74.69 -43.19
C ILE A 155 13.34 75.96 -43.28
N ARG A 156 12.55 76.29 -42.25
CA ARG A 156 11.75 77.53 -42.22
C ARG A 156 12.63 78.78 -42.25
N GLN A 157 13.71 78.81 -41.48
CA GLN A 157 14.67 79.93 -41.49
C GLN A 157 15.30 80.10 -42.86
N TRP A 158 15.77 79.02 -43.48
CA TRP A 158 16.32 79.02 -44.84
C TRP A 158 15.32 79.58 -45.86
N LYS A 159 14.05 79.16 -45.79
CA LYS A 159 12.99 79.67 -46.66
C LYS A 159 12.81 81.19 -46.52
N ASN A 160 12.81 81.71 -45.29
CA ASN A 160 12.69 83.14 -45.04
C ASN A 160 13.92 83.92 -45.56
N LEU A 161 15.14 83.41 -45.36
CA LEU A 161 16.36 84.01 -45.90
C LEU A 161 16.35 84.06 -47.44
N LEU A 162 15.88 83.00 -48.08
CA LEU A 162 15.72 82.97 -49.54
C LEU A 162 14.69 84.00 -50.02
N ALA A 163 13.57 84.15 -49.32
CA ALA A 163 12.56 85.15 -49.66
C ALA A 163 13.10 86.58 -49.54
N THR A 164 13.82 86.90 -48.46
CA THR A 164 14.46 88.21 -48.26
C THR A 164 15.57 88.46 -49.29
N SER A 165 16.37 87.44 -49.61
CA SER A 165 17.39 87.54 -50.67
C SER A 165 16.75 87.85 -52.03
N GLN A 166 15.65 87.17 -52.36
CA GLN A 166 14.90 87.45 -53.59
C GLN A 166 14.29 88.86 -53.63
N SER A 167 13.79 89.39 -52.51
CA SER A 167 13.27 90.77 -52.47
C SER A 167 14.38 91.79 -52.66
N ILE A 168 15.54 91.62 -52.01
CA ILE A 168 16.70 92.51 -52.16
C ILE A 168 17.21 92.52 -53.61
N VAL A 169 17.29 91.36 -54.26
CA VAL A 169 17.71 91.28 -55.68
C VAL A 169 16.72 92.00 -56.60
N LYS A 170 15.41 91.92 -56.32
CA LYS A 170 14.40 92.66 -57.09
C LYS A 170 14.47 94.17 -56.87
N GLU A 171 14.79 94.62 -55.65
CA GLU A 171 14.90 96.02 -55.28
C GLU A 171 16.16 96.68 -55.87
N ASN A 172 17.29 95.96 -55.93
CA ASN A 172 18.55 96.43 -56.55
C ASN A 172 18.55 96.48 -58.09
N HIS A 173 17.47 96.06 -58.75
CA HIS A 173 17.33 96.09 -60.22
C HIS A 173 16.26 97.09 -60.70
N GLN A 174 15.72 97.93 -59.80
CA GLN A 174 14.96 99.13 -60.11
C GLN A 174 15.83 100.38 -59.96
#